data_AF-A0A819TXC1-F1
#
_entry.id   AF-A0A819TXC1-F1
#
_cell.length_a   1.000
_cell.length_b   1.000
_cell.length_c   1.000
_cell.angle_alpha   90.00
_cell.angle_beta   90.00
_cell.angle_gamma   90.00
#
_symmetry.space_group_name_H-M   'P 1'
#
loop_
_entity.id
_entity.type
_entity.pdbx_description
1 polymer ?
#
loop_
_entity_poly.entity_id
_entity_poly.type
_entity_poly.pdbx_seq_one_letter_code
_entity_poly.pdbx_strand_id
1 'polypeptide(L)'
;MSIILFLILSIVQYSIGISIAAINDAITLEQYQQVKLGWTRDQVTQFVGGPGGLVISVPESPSDRNNIIVQYKGLIPSNVLQRQSTVVFSFSNGILWKKKQNLLDLTSNYIITKENYNQIETGWTYQQVTSTIGSKGNVIEESNIWPNITLMTVAYQGEDQEGLGYIQLGFMDGKLGSKPTYGWVSINPNTPRSTLTPTTNDFLPTDRITVEQYQQVQFGWTRNQLTQYVGSPGKVILSPNSNTILVQYQGPSSDITAIAG
;
A
#
# COMPACT_ATOMS: atom_id res chain seq x y z
N MET A 1 -36.52 73.47 -3.85
CA MET A 1 -36.26 72.50 -2.76
C MET A 1 -36.94 71.21 -3.14
N SER A 2 -36.14 70.15 -3.37
CA SER A 2 -36.47 68.70 -3.38
C SER A 2 -35.47 67.99 -4.29
N ILE A 3 -34.44 67.43 -3.67
CA ILE A 3 -33.42 66.59 -4.29
C ILE A 3 -33.98 65.16 -4.27
N ILE A 4 -34.21 64.56 -5.44
CA ILE A 4 -34.52 63.13 -5.55
C ILE A 4 -33.20 62.40 -5.78
N LEU A 5 -32.73 61.72 -4.73
CA LEU A 5 -31.55 60.89 -4.72
C LEU A 5 -31.92 59.50 -5.26
N PHE A 6 -31.55 59.19 -6.50
CA PHE A 6 -31.64 57.83 -7.04
C PHE A 6 -30.41 57.02 -6.61
N LEU A 7 -30.58 56.15 -5.62
CA LEU A 7 -29.63 55.10 -5.27
C LEU A 7 -29.69 54.01 -6.35
N ILE A 8 -28.67 53.94 -7.20
CA ILE A 8 -28.46 52.80 -8.11
C ILE A 8 -27.87 51.66 -7.26
N LEU A 9 -28.70 50.67 -6.95
CA LEU A 9 -28.29 49.44 -6.31
C LEU A 9 -27.67 48.53 -7.39
N SER A 10 -26.35 48.61 -7.57
CA SER A 10 -25.61 47.71 -8.46
C SER A 10 -25.55 46.31 -7.84
N ILE A 11 -26.41 45.40 -8.29
CA ILE A 11 -26.32 43.98 -7.96
C ILE A 11 -25.14 43.41 -8.76
N VAL A 12 -23.99 43.23 -8.11
CA VAL A 12 -22.90 42.42 -8.65
C VAL A 12 -23.36 40.97 -8.55
N GLN A 13 -23.83 40.40 -9.65
CA GLN A 13 -24.03 38.96 -9.75
C GLN A 13 -22.65 38.28 -9.79
N TYR A 14 -22.18 37.80 -8.64
CA TYR A 14 -21.12 36.80 -8.61
C TYR A 14 -21.72 35.47 -9.06
N SER A 15 -21.62 35.19 -10.36
CA SER A 15 -21.74 33.83 -10.86
C SER A 15 -20.52 33.06 -10.36
N ILE A 16 -20.63 32.41 -9.19
CA ILE A 16 -19.76 31.29 -8.84
C ILE A 16 -20.10 30.19 -9.85
N GLY A 17 -19.40 30.20 -10.98
CA GLY A 17 -19.35 29.07 -11.88
C GLY A 17 -18.70 27.93 -11.13
N ILE A 18 -19.50 27.12 -10.44
CA ILE A 18 -19.06 25.79 -10.01
C ILE A 18 -18.90 25.02 -11.31
N SER A 19 -17.67 24.97 -11.83
CA SER A 19 -17.32 24.01 -12.86
C SER A 19 -17.62 22.63 -12.25
N ILE A 20 -18.65 21.96 -12.74
CA ILE A 20 -18.91 20.53 -12.55
C ILE A 20 -17.88 19.70 -13.32
N ALA A 21 -16.60 20.10 -13.25
CA ALA A 21 -15.51 19.20 -13.53
C ALA A 21 -15.78 17.96 -12.69
N ALA A 22 -15.87 16.80 -13.35
CA ALA A 22 -16.05 15.52 -12.69
C ALA A 22 -15.16 15.51 -11.45
N ILE A 23 -15.74 15.30 -10.27
CA ILE A 23 -14.99 15.22 -9.02
C ILE A 23 -14.02 14.05 -9.22
N ASN A 24 -12.79 14.36 -9.61
CA ASN A 24 -11.79 13.35 -9.86
C ASN A 24 -11.30 12.93 -8.48
N ASP A 25 -11.91 11.88 -7.95
CA ASP A 25 -11.48 11.23 -6.71
C ASP A 25 -10.29 10.28 -6.96
N ALA A 26 -9.73 10.31 -8.17
CA ALA A 26 -8.68 9.43 -8.61
C ALA A 26 -7.34 10.17 -8.73
N ILE A 27 -6.25 9.49 -8.37
CA ILE A 27 -4.91 10.05 -8.31
C ILE A 27 -3.90 9.12 -9.00
N THR A 28 -2.96 9.68 -9.75
CA THR A 28 -1.86 8.92 -10.38
C THR A 28 -0.67 8.77 -9.44
N LEU A 29 0.23 7.82 -9.75
CA LEU A 29 1.51 7.68 -9.05
C LEU A 29 2.34 8.98 -9.09
N GLU A 30 2.42 9.62 -10.25
CA GLU A 30 3.16 10.87 -10.43
C GLU A 30 2.60 11.98 -9.54
N GLN A 31 1.27 12.13 -9.49
CA GLN A 31 0.63 13.11 -8.62
C GLN A 31 0.94 12.82 -7.14
N TYR A 32 0.82 11.56 -6.71
CA TYR A 32 1.17 11.16 -5.34
C TYR A 32 2.63 11.49 -4.97
N GLN A 33 3.57 11.26 -5.89
CA GLN A 33 4.99 11.56 -5.68
C GLN A 33 5.27 13.07 -5.58
N GLN A 34 4.54 13.89 -6.34
CA GLN A 34 4.73 15.35 -6.36
C GLN A 34 4.07 16.08 -5.19
N VAL A 35 3.03 15.50 -4.57
CA VAL A 35 2.42 16.04 -3.36
C VAL A 35 3.43 16.02 -2.21
N LYS A 36 3.61 17.18 -1.56
CA LYS A 36 4.61 17.37 -0.49
C LYS A 36 3.92 17.51 0.87
N LEU A 37 4.57 16.96 1.90
CA LEU A 37 4.22 17.27 3.28
C LEU A 37 4.31 18.79 3.50
N GLY A 38 3.45 19.33 4.36
CA GLY A 38 3.32 20.76 4.60
C GLY A 38 2.32 21.47 3.67
N TRP A 39 1.85 20.83 2.60
CA TRP A 39 0.80 21.41 1.76
C TRP A 39 -0.53 21.51 2.50
N THR A 40 -1.30 22.56 2.20
CA THR A 40 -2.68 22.67 2.67
C THR A 40 -3.59 21.70 1.90
N ARG A 41 -4.76 21.41 2.46
CA ARG A 41 -5.78 20.63 1.73
C ARG A 41 -6.13 21.24 0.38
N ASP A 42 -6.28 22.56 0.31
CA ASP A 42 -6.63 23.25 -0.95
C ASP A 42 -5.53 23.11 -2.00
N GLN A 43 -4.25 23.19 -1.60
CA GLN A 43 -3.12 22.93 -2.51
C GLN A 43 -3.16 21.51 -3.06
N VAL A 44 -3.40 20.51 -2.20
CA VAL A 44 -3.53 19.11 -2.63
C VAL A 44 -4.72 18.93 -3.56
N THR A 45 -5.89 19.46 -3.21
CA THR A 45 -7.11 19.37 -4.02
C THR A 45 -6.95 20.02 -5.39
N GLN A 46 -6.35 21.21 -5.44
CA GLN A 46 -6.06 21.90 -6.68
C GLN A 46 -5.08 21.11 -7.56
N PHE A 47 -4.04 20.53 -6.96
CA PHE A 47 -3.01 19.79 -7.68
C PHE A 47 -3.50 18.43 -8.21
N VAL A 48 -4.23 17.67 -7.39
CA VAL A 48 -4.76 16.35 -7.76
C VAL A 48 -5.96 16.49 -8.71
N GLY A 49 -6.68 17.63 -8.66
CA GLY A 49 -7.86 17.89 -9.49
C GLY A 49 -9.17 17.46 -8.84
N GLY A 50 -9.18 17.23 -7.52
CA GLY A 50 -10.38 16.87 -6.79
C GLY A 50 -10.15 16.79 -5.27
N PRO A 51 -11.23 16.88 -4.47
CA PRO A 51 -11.15 16.90 -3.01
C PRO A 51 -10.89 15.53 -2.37
N GLY A 52 -10.95 14.44 -3.17
CA GLY A 52 -10.95 13.06 -2.69
C GLY A 52 -12.20 12.70 -1.88
N GLY A 53 -12.30 11.43 -1.48
CA GLY A 53 -13.30 10.95 -0.54
C GLY A 53 -12.89 11.25 0.89
N LEU A 54 -13.73 11.96 1.65
CA LEU A 54 -13.47 12.22 3.07
C LEU A 54 -13.65 10.93 3.89
N VAL A 55 -12.61 10.54 4.62
CA VAL A 55 -12.67 9.46 5.62
C VAL A 55 -12.51 10.12 6.97
N ILE A 56 -13.61 10.39 7.69
CA ILE A 56 -13.50 10.93 9.04
C ILE A 56 -13.13 9.77 9.96
N SER A 57 -11.92 9.78 10.52
CA SER A 57 -11.66 8.99 11.73
C SER A 57 -12.30 9.71 12.89
N VAL A 58 -13.11 9.00 13.68
CA VAL A 58 -13.54 9.49 14.99
C VAL A 58 -12.26 9.80 15.78
N PRO A 59 -12.06 11.04 16.26
CA PRO A 59 -10.84 11.39 16.99
C PRO A 59 -10.68 10.49 18.22
N GLU A 60 -9.60 9.73 18.30
CA GLU A 60 -9.31 8.85 19.44
C GLU A 60 -8.90 9.65 20.68
N SER A 61 -8.43 10.89 20.48
CA SER A 61 -8.07 11.87 21.52
C SER A 61 -8.55 13.29 21.19
N PRO A 62 -8.77 14.18 22.18
CA PRO A 62 -9.03 15.60 21.96
C PRO A 62 -7.98 16.34 21.09
N SER A 63 -6.74 15.85 21.06
CA SER A 63 -5.69 16.32 20.13
C SER A 63 -6.01 16.06 18.66
N ASP A 64 -6.90 15.11 18.38
CA ASP A 64 -7.18 14.60 17.03
C ASP A 64 -8.38 15.30 16.39
N ARG A 65 -9.05 16.22 17.10
CA ARG A 65 -10.27 16.90 16.61
C ARG A 65 -10.06 17.72 15.33
N ASN A 66 -8.81 18.02 14.98
CA ASN A 66 -8.43 18.73 13.76
C ASN A 66 -7.76 17.83 12.72
N ASN A 67 -7.82 16.51 12.90
CA ASN A 67 -7.27 15.55 11.96
C ASN A 67 -8.31 15.19 10.90
N ILE A 68 -7.96 15.39 9.64
CA ILE A 68 -8.79 15.05 8.48
C ILE A 68 -8.04 13.99 7.68
N ILE A 69 -8.70 12.88 7.36
CA ILE A 69 -8.16 11.87 6.46
C ILE A 69 -8.95 11.95 5.15
N VAL A 70 -8.23 12.01 4.03
CA VAL A 70 -8.78 12.00 2.68
C VAL A 70 -8.24 10.79 1.96
N GLN A 71 -9.13 10.04 1.32
CA GLN A 71 -8.78 8.90 0.49
C GLN A 71 -9.08 9.19 -0.99
N TYR A 72 -8.16 8.81 -1.86
CA TYR A 72 -8.32 8.83 -3.30
C TYR A 72 -8.26 7.39 -3.83
N LYS A 73 -8.96 7.15 -4.93
CA LYS A 73 -8.79 5.93 -5.73
C LYS A 73 -7.48 6.04 -6.50
N GLY A 74 -6.65 5.02 -6.46
CA GLY A 74 -5.46 4.99 -7.29
C GLY A 74 -5.81 4.71 -8.75
N LEU A 75 -5.34 5.56 -9.65
CA LEU A 75 -5.37 5.29 -11.08
C LEU A 75 -4.18 4.39 -11.44
N ILE A 76 -4.48 3.12 -11.62
CA ILE A 76 -3.54 2.13 -12.14
C ILE A 76 -3.75 1.96 -13.65
N PRO A 77 -2.69 1.70 -14.43
CA PRO A 77 -2.83 1.33 -15.84
C PRO A 77 -3.79 0.14 -16.02
N SER A 78 -4.63 0.20 -17.06
CA SER A 78 -5.81 -0.66 -17.27
C SER A 78 -5.53 -2.16 -17.47
N ASN A 79 -4.26 -2.56 -17.56
CA ASN A 79 -3.83 -3.95 -17.79
C ASN A 79 -3.54 -4.73 -16.49
N VAL A 80 -3.67 -4.09 -15.33
CA VAL A 80 -3.55 -4.75 -14.03
C VAL A 80 -4.96 -4.97 -13.49
N LEU A 81 -5.29 -6.19 -13.04
CA LEU A 81 -6.56 -6.49 -12.36
C LEU A 81 -6.89 -5.34 -11.42
N GLN A 82 -8.11 -4.78 -11.49
CA GLN A 82 -8.58 -3.62 -10.72
C GLN A 82 -8.55 -3.91 -9.21
N ARG A 83 -7.36 -4.06 -8.66
CA ARG A 83 -7.09 -4.05 -7.23
C ARG A 83 -7.43 -2.64 -6.78
N GLN A 84 -8.15 -2.54 -5.68
CA GLN A 84 -8.53 -1.26 -5.10
C GLN A 84 -7.26 -0.55 -4.61
N SER A 85 -6.56 0.12 -5.51
CA SER A 85 -5.47 1.01 -5.16
C SER A 85 -6.05 2.21 -4.43
N THR A 86 -5.41 2.60 -3.35
CA THR A 86 -5.83 3.74 -2.55
C THR A 86 -4.65 4.61 -2.21
N VAL A 87 -4.90 5.91 -2.15
CA VAL A 87 -3.98 6.88 -1.58
C VAL A 87 -4.69 7.55 -0.42
N VAL A 88 -3.99 7.69 0.68
CA VAL A 88 -4.49 8.33 1.89
C VAL A 88 -3.61 9.50 2.25
N PHE A 89 -4.23 10.65 2.45
CA PHE A 89 -3.60 11.87 2.96
C PHE A 89 -4.21 12.21 4.31
N SER A 90 -3.36 12.42 5.32
CA SER A 90 -3.78 12.84 6.66
C SER A 90 -3.31 14.26 6.92
N PHE A 91 -4.27 15.10 7.27
CA PHE A 91 -4.08 16.52 7.57
C PHE A 91 -4.26 16.74 9.07
N SER A 92 -3.53 17.68 9.64
CA SER A 92 -3.69 18.16 11.00
C SER A 92 -3.63 19.68 10.95
N ASN A 93 -4.64 20.34 11.53
CA ASN A 93 -4.81 21.79 11.40
C ASN A 93 -4.77 22.27 9.93
N GLY A 94 -5.34 21.46 9.02
CA GLY A 94 -5.39 21.76 7.58
C GLY A 94 -4.08 21.52 6.80
N ILE A 95 -3.01 21.09 7.47
CA ILE A 95 -1.68 20.84 6.87
C ILE A 95 -1.44 19.33 6.71
N LEU A 96 -1.01 18.92 5.51
CA LEU A 96 -0.64 17.54 5.19
C LEU A 96 0.59 17.13 6.01
N TRP A 97 0.41 16.20 6.93
CA TRP A 97 1.52 15.67 7.74
C TRP A 97 1.82 14.21 7.42
N LYS A 98 0.93 13.50 6.71
CA LYS A 98 1.16 12.12 6.29
C LYS A 98 0.53 11.82 4.94
N LYS A 99 1.26 11.08 4.11
CA LYS A 99 0.75 10.46 2.89
C LYS A 99 1.11 8.98 2.84
N LYS A 100 0.22 8.17 2.29
CA LYS A 100 0.40 6.72 2.14
C LYS A 100 -0.26 6.28 0.85
N GLN A 101 0.36 5.34 0.14
CA GLN A 101 -0.28 4.66 -0.98
C GLN A 101 -0.31 3.16 -0.75
N ASN A 102 -1.33 2.52 -1.33
CA ASN A 102 -1.42 1.08 -1.43
C ASN A 102 -1.62 0.71 -2.90
N LEU A 103 -0.71 -0.12 -3.43
CA LEU A 103 -0.81 -0.72 -4.75
C LEU A 103 -0.97 0.32 -5.89
N LEU A 104 -0.43 1.54 -5.73
CA LEU A 104 -0.47 2.59 -6.77
C LEU A 104 0.63 2.40 -7.83
N ASP A 105 1.76 1.83 -7.40
CA ASP A 105 2.87 1.48 -8.28
C ASP A 105 3.02 -0.05 -8.31
N LEU A 106 2.31 -0.66 -9.27
CA LEU A 106 2.29 -2.12 -9.50
C LEU A 106 3.14 -2.56 -10.69
N THR A 107 3.60 -1.60 -11.50
CA THR A 107 4.34 -1.88 -12.73
C THR A 107 5.84 -1.83 -12.53
N SER A 108 6.31 -1.22 -11.44
CA SER A 108 7.74 -1.06 -11.17
C SER A 108 8.29 -2.23 -10.36
N ASN A 109 9.23 -2.97 -10.94
CA ASN A 109 9.95 -4.05 -10.28
C ASN A 109 11.16 -3.48 -9.52
N TYR A 110 10.94 -2.98 -8.31
CA TYR A 110 12.03 -2.55 -7.44
C TYR A 110 12.64 -3.74 -6.70
N ILE A 111 13.59 -4.42 -7.32
CA ILE A 111 14.19 -5.63 -6.77
C ILE A 111 15.35 -5.27 -5.83
N ILE A 112 15.41 -5.95 -4.67
CA ILE A 112 16.56 -5.95 -3.77
C ILE A 112 17.12 -7.37 -3.65
N THR A 113 18.42 -7.52 -3.90
CA THR A 113 19.12 -8.80 -3.75
C THR A 113 19.49 -9.04 -2.28
N LYS A 114 19.76 -10.31 -1.92
CA LYS A 114 20.24 -10.65 -0.59
C LYS A 114 21.59 -10.00 -0.29
N GLU A 115 22.45 -9.93 -1.31
CA GLU A 115 23.72 -9.23 -1.22
C GLU A 115 23.52 -7.75 -0.88
N ASN A 116 22.69 -7.03 -1.64
CA ASN A 116 22.40 -5.61 -1.41
C ASN A 116 21.79 -5.39 -0.02
N TYR A 117 20.84 -6.22 0.39
CA TYR A 117 20.19 -6.11 1.69
C TYR A 117 21.14 -6.34 2.88
N ASN A 118 22.10 -7.26 2.72
CA ASN A 118 23.12 -7.53 3.73
C ASN A 118 24.18 -6.41 3.79
N GLN A 119 24.43 -5.73 2.68
CA GLN A 119 25.39 -4.62 2.61
C GLN A 119 24.87 -3.32 3.23
N ILE A 120 23.58 -3.00 3.11
CA ILE A 120 23.03 -1.78 3.70
C ILE A 120 22.99 -1.89 5.22
N GLU A 121 23.22 -0.80 5.95
CA GLU A 121 23.22 -0.81 7.43
C GLU A 121 22.31 0.28 8.00
N THR A 122 21.86 0.08 9.23
CA THR A 122 21.14 1.15 9.95
C THR A 122 22.04 2.39 10.11
N GLY A 123 21.43 3.57 10.11
CA GLY A 123 22.14 4.85 10.12
C GLY A 123 22.58 5.34 8.74
N TRP A 124 22.57 4.50 7.70
CA TRP A 124 22.83 4.94 6.32
C TRP A 124 21.75 5.88 5.82
N THR A 125 22.16 6.86 5.00
CA THR A 125 21.23 7.76 4.32
C THR A 125 20.45 7.04 3.23
N TYR A 126 19.29 7.57 2.87
CA TYR A 126 18.52 7.07 1.73
C TYR A 126 19.34 7.05 0.42
N GLN A 127 20.21 8.03 0.21
CA GLN A 127 21.09 8.06 -0.97
C GLN A 127 22.11 6.91 -0.96
N GLN A 128 22.73 6.61 0.18
CA GLN A 128 23.66 5.49 0.30
C GLN A 128 22.94 4.16 0.01
N VAL A 129 21.78 3.94 0.63
CA VAL A 129 20.98 2.73 0.45
C VAL A 129 20.57 2.54 -1.02
N THR A 130 20.04 3.58 -1.66
CA THR A 130 19.58 3.49 -3.06
C THR A 130 20.73 3.32 -4.05
N SER A 131 21.91 3.87 -3.74
CA SER A 131 23.13 3.66 -4.53
C SER A 131 23.61 2.21 -4.45
N THR A 132 23.54 1.59 -3.27
CA THR A 132 23.89 0.16 -3.09
C THR A 132 22.87 -0.76 -3.75
N ILE A 133 21.58 -0.47 -3.64
CA ILE A 133 20.54 -1.31 -4.25
C ILE A 133 20.48 -1.11 -5.78
N GLY A 134 20.86 0.07 -6.27
CA GLY A 134 20.71 0.45 -7.68
C GLY A 134 19.29 0.90 -8.04
N SER A 135 18.44 1.15 -7.03
CA SER A 135 17.04 1.52 -7.20
C SER A 135 16.56 2.40 -6.06
N LYS A 136 15.59 3.28 -6.33
CA LYS A 136 14.95 4.14 -5.32
C LYS A 136 13.89 3.42 -4.49
N GLY A 137 13.40 2.27 -4.96
CA GLY A 137 12.26 1.59 -4.35
C GLY A 137 10.95 2.34 -4.51
N ASN A 138 9.88 1.75 -4.00
CA ASN A 138 8.55 2.34 -3.97
C ASN A 138 8.33 3.09 -2.65
N VAL A 139 8.19 4.41 -2.67
CA VAL A 139 7.84 5.17 -1.46
C VAL A 139 6.37 4.96 -1.14
N ILE A 140 6.09 4.09 -0.17
CA ILE A 140 4.72 3.70 0.18
C ILE A 140 4.10 4.58 1.28
N GLU A 141 4.93 5.27 2.06
CA GLU A 141 4.49 6.16 3.14
C GLU A 141 5.53 7.24 3.44
N GLU A 142 5.07 8.46 3.69
CA GLU A 142 5.88 9.57 4.22
C GLU A 142 5.06 10.32 5.28
N SER A 143 5.68 10.66 6.41
CA SER A 143 5.01 11.43 7.46
C SER A 143 5.95 12.29 8.30
N ASN A 144 5.46 13.43 8.78
CA ASN A 144 6.11 14.26 9.79
C ASN A 144 5.52 13.88 11.15
N ILE A 145 6.27 13.09 11.92
CA ILE A 145 5.81 12.59 13.24
C ILE A 145 6.11 13.57 14.37
N TRP A 146 7.11 14.42 14.20
CA TRP A 146 7.47 15.53 15.10
C TRP A 146 8.07 16.69 14.29
N PRO A 147 8.22 17.89 14.89
CA PRO A 147 8.94 18.99 14.25
C PRO A 147 10.33 18.52 13.79
N ASN A 148 10.60 18.64 12.49
CA ASN A 148 11.84 18.22 11.83
C ASN A 148 12.15 16.72 11.82
N ILE A 149 11.19 15.85 12.18
CA ILE A 149 11.38 14.39 12.08
C ILE A 149 10.43 13.84 11.04
N THR A 150 11.00 13.43 9.91
CA THR A 150 10.29 12.75 8.83
C THR A 150 10.54 11.25 8.92
N LEU A 151 9.46 10.48 8.85
CA LEU A 151 9.44 9.05 8.62
C LEU A 151 9.11 8.79 7.14
N MET A 152 9.89 7.94 6.48
CA MET A 152 9.64 7.48 5.12
C MET A 152 9.78 5.96 5.06
N THR A 153 8.79 5.28 4.48
CA THR A 153 8.82 3.84 4.27
C THR A 153 8.94 3.54 2.79
N VAL A 154 9.94 2.75 2.43
CA VAL A 154 10.25 2.37 1.05
C VAL A 154 10.13 0.86 0.90
N ALA A 155 9.34 0.40 -0.06
CA ALA A 155 9.15 -1.01 -0.35
C ALA A 155 10.02 -1.46 -1.52
N TYR A 156 10.54 -2.68 -1.39
CA TYR A 156 11.22 -3.44 -2.44
C TYR A 156 10.65 -4.86 -2.50
N GLN A 157 10.72 -5.46 -3.67
CA GLN A 157 10.52 -6.89 -3.86
C GLN A 157 11.84 -7.62 -3.64
N GLY A 158 11.82 -8.71 -2.89
CA GLY A 158 13.00 -9.56 -2.73
C GLY A 158 13.31 -10.28 -4.05
N GLU A 159 14.59 -10.54 -4.30
CA GLU A 159 14.94 -11.54 -5.30
C GLU A 159 14.45 -12.91 -4.80
N ASP A 160 13.33 -13.37 -5.33
CA ASP A 160 12.89 -14.74 -5.21
C ASP A 160 12.13 -15.13 -6.49
N GLN A 161 12.02 -16.44 -6.75
CA GLN A 161 11.43 -16.92 -8.00
C GLN A 161 9.91 -16.72 -8.08
N GLU A 162 9.25 -16.46 -6.95
CA GLU A 162 7.79 -16.35 -6.84
C GLU A 162 7.31 -14.89 -6.71
N GLY A 163 8.22 -13.95 -6.51
CA GLY A 163 7.96 -12.53 -6.31
C GLY A 163 7.21 -12.19 -5.03
N LEU A 164 7.17 -13.09 -4.04
CA LEU A 164 6.30 -12.97 -2.86
C LEU A 164 6.98 -12.30 -1.67
N GLY A 165 8.32 -12.32 -1.61
CA GLY A 165 9.09 -11.63 -0.60
C GLY A 165 8.98 -10.11 -0.77
N TYR A 166 8.60 -9.41 0.29
CA TYR A 166 8.66 -7.95 0.34
C TYR A 166 9.56 -7.47 1.46
N ILE A 167 10.31 -6.41 1.18
CA ILE A 167 11.18 -5.73 2.12
C ILE A 167 10.64 -4.32 2.31
N GLN A 168 10.48 -3.88 3.55
CA GLN A 168 10.17 -2.49 3.88
C GLN A 168 11.37 -1.89 4.60
N LEU A 169 11.89 -0.78 4.06
CA LEU A 169 12.96 -0.01 4.67
C LEU A 169 12.35 1.26 5.27
N GLY A 170 12.47 1.42 6.58
CA GLY A 170 12.00 2.60 7.31
C GLY A 170 13.15 3.57 7.54
N PHE A 171 12.99 4.79 7.04
CA PHE A 171 13.92 5.90 7.21
C PHE A 171 13.34 6.91 8.19
N MET A 172 14.10 7.25 9.22
CA MET A 172 13.75 8.30 10.18
C MET A 172 14.83 9.38 10.11
N ASP A 173 14.39 10.63 9.92
CA ASP A 173 15.30 11.78 9.75
C ASP A 173 16.38 11.51 8.67
N GLY A 174 15.94 10.96 7.55
CA GLY A 174 16.79 10.65 6.39
C GLY A 174 17.71 9.43 6.54
N LYS A 175 17.71 8.75 7.70
CA LYS A 175 18.57 7.60 7.98
C LYS A 175 17.78 6.30 8.15
N LEU A 176 18.34 5.19 7.67
CA LEU A 176 17.73 3.86 7.80
C LEU A 176 17.64 3.46 9.28
N GLY A 177 16.42 3.36 9.80
CA GLY A 177 16.15 2.93 11.18
C GLY A 177 15.66 1.48 11.27
N SER A 178 14.98 0.99 10.24
CA SER A 178 14.43 -0.37 10.22
C SER A 178 14.52 -1.00 8.82
N LYS A 179 14.66 -2.32 8.81
CA LYS A 179 14.76 -3.13 7.58
C LYS A 179 13.99 -4.46 7.69
N PRO A 180 12.71 -4.49 8.07
CA PRO A 180 11.95 -5.75 8.12
C PRO A 180 11.78 -6.41 6.74
N THR A 181 11.75 -7.74 6.76
CA THR A 181 11.51 -8.61 5.60
C THR A 181 10.28 -9.47 5.87
N TYR A 182 9.47 -9.72 4.85
CA TYR A 182 8.24 -10.48 4.97
C TYR A 182 8.13 -11.46 3.81
N GLY A 183 7.95 -12.74 4.09
CA GLY A 183 7.86 -13.78 3.07
C GLY A 183 9.14 -14.01 2.26
N TRP A 184 10.24 -13.28 2.53
CA TRP A 184 11.48 -13.42 1.77
C TRP A 184 12.27 -14.63 2.27
N VAL A 185 12.26 -15.70 1.49
CA VAL A 185 13.04 -16.91 1.73
C VAL A 185 14.20 -16.94 0.75
N SER A 186 15.43 -16.86 1.25
CA SER A 186 16.59 -16.96 0.34
C SER A 186 16.72 -18.38 -0.20
N ILE A 187 16.63 -18.54 -1.51
CA ILE A 187 17.01 -19.77 -2.19
C ILE A 187 18.54 -19.91 -2.20
N ASN A 188 19.04 -21.02 -1.66
CA ASN A 188 20.40 -21.46 -1.95
C ASN A 188 20.37 -22.07 -3.36
N PRO A 189 21.17 -21.57 -4.33
CA PRO A 189 21.16 -22.08 -5.71
C PRO A 189 21.55 -23.56 -5.82
N ASN A 190 22.14 -24.14 -4.77
CA ASN A 190 22.57 -25.54 -4.71
C ASN A 190 21.60 -26.45 -3.94
N THR A 191 20.48 -25.95 -3.40
CA THR A 191 19.47 -26.84 -2.83
C THR A 191 18.69 -27.49 -3.97
N PRO A 192 18.64 -28.84 -4.07
CA PRO A 192 17.85 -29.51 -5.09
C PRO A 192 16.41 -29.00 -5.04
N ARG A 193 15.94 -28.52 -6.18
CA ARG A 193 14.53 -28.17 -6.40
C ARG A 193 13.70 -29.37 -5.97
N SER A 194 12.86 -29.24 -4.94
CA SER A 194 11.67 -30.09 -4.89
C SER A 194 10.85 -29.65 -6.10
N THR A 195 10.84 -30.48 -7.15
CA THR A 195 10.06 -30.26 -8.36
C THR A 195 8.58 -30.43 -8.02
N LEU A 196 8.04 -29.49 -7.26
CA LEU A 196 6.61 -29.25 -7.16
C LEU A 196 6.35 -27.96 -7.94
N THR A 197 6.50 -28.02 -9.26
CA THR A 197 5.57 -27.26 -10.09
C THR A 197 4.20 -27.83 -9.76
N PRO A 198 3.28 -27.10 -9.10
CA PRO A 198 1.91 -27.56 -9.04
C PRO A 198 1.40 -27.41 -10.47
N THR A 199 1.48 -28.50 -11.24
CA THR A 199 0.62 -28.59 -12.41
C THR A 199 -0.80 -28.53 -11.85
N THR A 200 -1.72 -27.89 -12.57
CA THR A 200 -3.14 -27.77 -12.20
C THR A 200 -3.84 -29.12 -11.96
N ASN A 201 -3.13 -30.24 -12.13
CA ASN A 201 -3.57 -31.61 -11.96
C ASN A 201 -3.17 -32.25 -10.61
N ASP A 202 -2.43 -31.54 -9.74
CA ASP A 202 -1.96 -32.09 -8.45
C ASP A 202 -2.93 -31.87 -7.28
N PHE A 203 -4.00 -31.09 -7.48
CA PHE A 203 -5.03 -30.90 -6.46
C PHE A 203 -6.12 -31.95 -6.66
N LEU A 204 -6.46 -32.65 -5.59
CA LEU A 204 -7.69 -33.45 -5.63
C LEU A 204 -8.88 -32.48 -5.72
N PRO A 205 -10.00 -32.87 -6.34
CA PRO A 205 -11.22 -32.05 -6.34
C PRO A 205 -11.67 -31.61 -4.94
N THR A 206 -11.27 -32.37 -3.92
CA THR A 206 -11.50 -32.10 -2.50
C THR A 206 -10.65 -30.95 -1.96
N ASP A 207 -9.53 -30.60 -2.60
CA ASP A 207 -8.60 -29.56 -2.12
C ASP A 207 -9.01 -28.14 -2.56
N ARG A 208 -10.26 -28.01 -3.03
CA ARG A 208 -10.84 -26.76 -3.49
C ARG A 208 -11.54 -26.03 -2.36
N ILE A 209 -11.20 -24.75 -2.17
CA ILE A 209 -11.91 -23.86 -1.24
C ILE A 209 -12.80 -22.89 -2.01
N THR A 210 -13.93 -22.50 -1.41
CA THR A 210 -14.76 -21.39 -1.92
C THR A 210 -14.15 -20.04 -1.58
N VAL A 211 -14.58 -18.97 -2.26
CA VAL A 211 -14.20 -17.59 -1.91
C VAL A 211 -14.62 -17.25 -0.48
N GLU A 212 -15.81 -17.71 -0.06
CA GLU A 212 -16.32 -17.49 1.30
C GLU A 212 -15.46 -18.20 2.35
N GLN A 213 -15.07 -19.46 2.08
CA GLN A 213 -14.15 -20.19 2.96
C GLN A 213 -12.81 -19.49 3.05
N TYR A 214 -12.24 -19.04 1.92
CA TYR A 214 -10.98 -18.29 1.89
C TYR A 214 -11.03 -17.03 2.77
N GLN A 215 -12.11 -16.25 2.68
CA GLN A 215 -12.26 -15.00 3.43
C GLN A 215 -12.41 -15.19 4.94
N GLN A 216 -12.79 -16.39 5.38
CA GLN A 216 -13.01 -16.70 6.80
C GLN A 216 -11.84 -17.43 7.47
N VAL A 217 -10.86 -17.91 6.70
CA VAL A 217 -9.62 -18.46 7.27
C VAL A 217 -8.90 -17.36 8.04
N GLN A 218 -8.56 -17.64 9.30
CA GLN A 218 -7.80 -16.72 10.14
C GLN A 218 -6.37 -17.18 10.31
N PHE A 219 -5.46 -16.22 10.43
CA PHE A 219 -4.07 -16.48 10.79
C PHE A 219 -3.98 -17.17 12.16
N GLY A 220 -3.12 -18.19 12.28
CA GLY A 220 -2.94 -18.98 13.51
C GLY A 220 -3.86 -20.19 13.66
N TRP A 221 -4.71 -20.49 12.66
CA TRP A 221 -5.44 -21.76 12.63
C TRP A 221 -4.50 -22.94 12.41
N THR A 222 -4.66 -23.97 13.23
CA THR A 222 -3.98 -25.25 13.06
C THR A 222 -4.48 -25.98 11.80
N ARG A 223 -3.66 -26.88 11.26
CA ARG A 223 -4.05 -27.74 10.13
C ARG A 223 -5.35 -28.51 10.39
N ASN A 224 -5.59 -28.96 11.62
CA ASN A 224 -6.81 -29.68 11.97
C ASN A 224 -8.04 -28.75 11.90
N GLN A 225 -7.94 -27.51 12.36
CA GLN A 225 -9.01 -26.52 12.26
C GLN A 225 -9.32 -26.19 10.79
N LEU A 226 -8.29 -26.02 9.97
CA LEU A 226 -8.45 -25.82 8.52
C LEU A 226 -9.10 -27.03 7.84
N THR A 227 -8.66 -28.24 8.18
CA THR A 227 -9.22 -29.48 7.62
C THR A 227 -10.69 -29.63 7.97
N GLN A 228 -11.07 -29.33 9.22
CA GLN A 228 -12.46 -29.36 9.67
C GLN A 228 -13.33 -28.31 8.98
N TYR A 229 -12.78 -27.11 8.76
CA TYR A 229 -13.52 -25.99 8.17
C TYR A 229 -13.67 -26.12 6.65
N VAL A 230 -12.59 -26.46 5.96
CA VAL A 230 -12.56 -26.63 4.49
C VAL A 230 -13.19 -27.96 4.07
N GLY A 231 -13.08 -29.00 4.90
CA GLY A 231 -13.46 -30.37 4.54
C GLY A 231 -12.37 -31.13 3.79
N SER A 232 -11.17 -30.55 3.64
CA SER A 232 -9.99 -31.21 3.07
C SER A 232 -8.71 -30.84 3.84
N PRO A 233 -7.77 -31.80 3.98
CA PRO A 233 -6.47 -31.55 4.59
C PRO A 233 -5.56 -30.61 3.80
N GLY A 234 -5.91 -30.27 2.55
CA GLY A 234 -5.12 -29.46 1.63
C GLY A 234 -3.77 -30.10 1.28
N LYS A 235 -3.02 -29.43 0.41
CA LYS A 235 -1.67 -29.86 0.03
C LYS A 235 -0.66 -29.29 1.02
N VAL A 236 0.06 -30.15 1.71
CA VAL A 236 1.15 -29.71 2.60
C VAL A 236 2.35 -29.31 1.77
N ILE A 237 2.76 -28.05 1.90
CA ILE A 237 4.05 -27.56 1.42
C ILE A 237 4.93 -27.43 2.66
N LEU A 238 5.92 -28.32 2.78
CA LEU A 238 6.90 -28.21 3.84
C LEU A 238 7.78 -27.00 3.54
N SER A 239 7.82 -26.04 4.47
CA SER A 239 8.88 -25.04 4.49
C SER A 239 10.14 -25.72 5.02
N PRO A 240 11.24 -25.82 4.24
CA PRO A 240 12.41 -26.61 4.61
C PRO A 240 13.08 -26.17 5.91
N ASN A 241 12.83 -24.94 6.37
CA ASN A 241 13.57 -24.28 7.46
C ASN A 241 12.67 -23.68 8.55
N SER A 242 11.37 -24.03 8.62
CA SER A 242 10.49 -23.58 9.69
C SER A 242 9.71 -24.74 10.30
N ASN A 243 9.46 -24.68 11.63
CA ASN A 243 8.48 -25.53 12.30
C ASN A 243 7.01 -25.24 11.86
N THR A 244 6.84 -24.35 10.88
CA THR A 244 5.58 -23.96 10.28
C THR A 244 5.25 -24.89 9.11
N ILE A 245 4.07 -25.50 9.15
CA ILE A 245 3.53 -26.31 8.06
C ILE A 245 2.68 -25.39 7.18
N LEU A 246 3.06 -25.19 5.92
CA LEU A 246 2.22 -24.48 4.98
C LEU A 246 1.22 -25.45 4.36
N VAL A 247 -0.05 -25.08 4.35
CA VAL A 247 -1.10 -25.84 3.67
C VAL A 247 -1.66 -24.99 2.55
N GLN A 248 -1.60 -25.51 1.33
CA GLN A 248 -2.10 -24.90 0.11
C GLN A 248 -3.45 -25.52 -0.30
N TYR A 249 -4.37 -24.64 -0.69
CA TYR A 249 -5.66 -24.99 -1.28
C TYR A 249 -5.81 -24.33 -2.65
N GLN A 250 -6.56 -24.95 -3.56
CA GLN A 250 -6.89 -24.38 -4.87
C GLN A 250 -8.20 -23.59 -4.77
N GLY A 251 -8.19 -22.29 -5.02
CA GLY A 251 -9.46 -21.55 -5.08
C GLY A 251 -10.20 -21.73 -6.42
N PRO A 252 -11.34 -21.05 -6.59
CA PRO A 252 -12.22 -21.22 -7.75
C PRO A 252 -11.67 -20.63 -9.06
N SER A 253 -10.60 -19.84 -8.99
CA SER A 253 -9.72 -19.49 -10.12
C SER A 253 -8.34 -20.09 -9.88
N SER A 254 -7.55 -20.31 -10.94
CA SER A 254 -6.17 -20.88 -10.89
C SER A 254 -5.18 -20.16 -9.97
N ASP A 255 -5.57 -19.02 -9.40
CA ASP A 255 -4.66 -18.03 -8.83
C ASP A 255 -4.90 -17.79 -7.32
N ILE A 256 -5.79 -18.53 -6.67
CA ILE A 256 -6.03 -18.39 -5.22
C ILE A 256 -5.35 -19.54 -4.50
N THR A 257 -4.24 -19.20 -3.83
CA THR A 257 -3.53 -20.07 -2.87
C THR A 257 -3.76 -19.50 -1.47
N ALA A 258 -4.49 -20.22 -0.62
CA ALA A 258 -4.49 -19.95 0.82
C ALA A 258 -3.22 -20.56 1.42
N ILE A 259 -2.49 -19.78 2.22
CA ILE A 259 -1.32 -20.23 2.96
C ILE A 259 -1.63 -20.00 4.43
N ALA A 260 -1.75 -21.09 5.19
CA ALA A 260 -1.82 -21.02 6.64
C ALA A 260 -0.50 -21.52 7.24
N GLY A 261 -0.07 -20.91 8.33
CA GLY A 261 1.14 -21.26 9.09
C GLY A 261 0.85 -21.38 10.58
#